data_AF-A0A369JA50-F1
#
_entry.id   AF-A0A369JA50-F1
#
_cell.length_a   1.000
_cell.length_b   1.000
_cell.length_c   1.000
_cell.angle_alpha   90.00
_cell.angle_beta   90.00
_cell.angle_gamma   90.00
#
_symmetry.space_group_name_H-M   'P 1'
#
loop_
_entity.id
_entity.type
_entity.pdbx_description
1 polymer ?
#
loop_
_entity_poly.entity_id
_entity_poly.type
_entity_poly.pdbx_seq_one_letter_code
_entity_poly.pdbx_strand_id
1 'polypeptide(L)'
;MAERTNNMLFANFNQDFSCISVGTRKGYSITNCDPFGRVYTMNDGARGIVEMLFCTSLIALVGAADQPQSSPRKLQIVNTKRQSMICELLFPSSILAVKLNRKTLVIVLETEIYIYDISNMRLLHVIETTPNPEAICALSPSADSSYLAYPSPVPSPTSPLAAQSTSTQPPPPASSAHPQSGDVLLFSTRSLTVANVIQAHKAPISFLSINSTGTLLASASEKGTVIRVWSIPGAEKLYQFRRGTREARIYSINFNLVSSLLAVSSAHDTVHIFKLGPQRPASSKSIEPPSSPPDSIDSREGVQGLEGGYEAFIEKKKSGGVSSSLRRKSMQVTKSLTHSMGGYLPNTLTEMWEPSRDFAFLRLPTSGGRCIVALSGTMPHVMVISSEGYFYSYSIDLENGGECSLMKQYSLLDSGDEASSLVD
;
A
#
# COMPACT_ATOMS: atom_id res chain seq x y z
N MET A 1 26.06 -27.21 1.58
CA MET A 1 25.18 -26.35 0.75
C MET A 1 25.92 -25.05 0.57
N ALA A 2 26.36 -24.72 -0.65
CA ALA A 2 27.02 -23.44 -0.89
C ALA A 2 26.02 -22.32 -0.59
N GLU A 3 26.36 -21.40 0.31
CA GLU A 3 25.65 -20.13 0.43
C GLU A 3 25.74 -19.46 -0.95
N ARG A 4 24.59 -19.28 -1.61
CA ARG A 4 24.51 -18.43 -2.80
C ARG A 4 24.93 -17.02 -2.35
N THR A 5 26.17 -16.64 -2.62
CA THR A 5 26.67 -15.30 -2.33
C THR A 5 25.87 -14.32 -3.19
N ASN A 6 24.95 -13.59 -2.54
CA ASN A 6 24.11 -12.63 -3.23
C ASN A 6 24.98 -11.45 -3.70
N ASN A 7 25.29 -11.42 -4.99
CA ASN A 7 26.12 -10.38 -5.60
C ASN A 7 25.35 -9.07 -5.85
N MET A 8 24.02 -9.09 -5.69
CA MET A 8 23.17 -7.91 -5.79
C MET A 8 23.12 -7.17 -4.45
N LEU A 9 23.50 -5.90 -4.45
CA LEU A 9 23.46 -5.03 -3.27
C LEU A 9 22.21 -4.14 -3.27
N PHE A 10 21.75 -3.75 -4.47
CA PHE A 10 20.64 -2.84 -4.66
C PHE A 10 19.86 -3.20 -5.91
N ALA A 11 18.54 -3.07 -5.85
CA ALA A 11 17.71 -3.01 -7.04
C ALA A 11 16.51 -2.10 -6.78
N ASN A 12 16.13 -1.28 -7.76
CA ASN A 12 14.90 -0.49 -7.69
C ASN A 12 14.37 -0.19 -9.09
N PHE A 13 13.08 0.14 -9.17
CA PHE A 13 12.52 0.75 -10.37
C PHE A 13 12.78 2.26 -10.38
N ASN A 14 12.85 2.84 -11.57
CA ASN A 14 12.71 4.29 -11.71
C ASN A 14 11.25 4.75 -11.44
N GLN A 15 11.04 6.06 -11.39
CA GLN A 15 9.82 6.70 -10.91
C GLN A 15 8.56 6.38 -11.74
N ASP A 16 8.74 6.03 -13.02
CA ASP A 16 7.68 5.65 -13.96
C ASP A 16 7.64 4.15 -14.28
N PHE A 17 8.43 3.34 -13.55
CA PHE A 17 8.51 1.88 -13.67
C PHE A 17 8.90 1.36 -15.06
N SER A 18 9.57 2.18 -15.88
CA SER A 18 10.04 1.79 -17.20
C SER A 18 11.43 1.16 -17.18
N CYS A 19 12.24 1.43 -16.16
CA CYS A 19 13.60 0.93 -16.04
C CYS A 19 13.91 0.42 -14.63
N ILE A 20 14.90 -0.45 -14.55
CA ILE A 20 15.42 -1.04 -13.33
C ILE A 20 16.89 -0.65 -13.20
N SER A 21 17.25 -0.09 -12.05
CA SER A 21 18.65 0.07 -11.65
C SER A 21 19.07 -1.08 -10.74
N VAL A 22 20.26 -1.62 -10.98
CA VAL A 22 20.84 -2.69 -10.16
C VAL A 22 22.25 -2.30 -9.75
N GLY A 23 22.54 -2.34 -8.46
CA GLY A 23 23.87 -2.19 -7.89
C GLY A 23 24.42 -3.54 -7.45
N THR A 24 25.69 -3.81 -7.79
CA THR A 24 26.41 -5.03 -7.43
C THR A 24 27.73 -4.69 -6.76
N ARG A 25 28.46 -5.71 -6.32
CA ARG A 25 29.83 -5.57 -5.80
C ARG A 25 30.85 -5.14 -6.87
N LYS A 26 30.53 -5.33 -8.15
CA LYS A 26 31.42 -5.01 -9.29
C LYS A 26 31.12 -3.64 -9.90
N GLY A 27 29.87 -3.16 -9.78
CA GLY A 27 29.43 -1.95 -10.45
C GLY A 27 27.93 -1.76 -10.38
N TYR A 28 27.37 -1.21 -11.45
CA TYR A 28 25.93 -1.03 -11.61
C TYR A 28 25.47 -1.24 -13.05
N SER A 29 24.19 -1.56 -13.21
CA SER A 29 23.55 -1.71 -14.51
C SER A 29 22.17 -1.09 -14.53
N ILE A 30 21.71 -0.76 -15.74
CA ILE A 30 20.36 -0.26 -16.01
C ILE A 30 19.73 -1.16 -17.06
N THR A 31 18.53 -1.63 -16.76
CA THR A 31 17.77 -2.55 -17.61
C THR A 31 16.42 -1.94 -17.91
N ASN A 32 16.06 -1.87 -19.19
CA ASN A 32 14.73 -1.48 -19.61
C ASN A 32 13.73 -2.60 -19.28
N CYS A 33 12.52 -2.25 -18.88
CA CYS A 33 11.47 -3.24 -18.59
C CYS A 33 10.78 -3.74 -19.87
N ASP A 34 10.58 -2.86 -20.86
CA ASP A 34 9.82 -3.17 -22.07
C ASP A 34 10.36 -2.40 -23.32
N PRO A 35 10.92 -3.09 -24.33
CA PRO A 35 11.33 -4.50 -24.29
C PRO A 35 12.42 -4.72 -23.24
N PHE A 36 12.37 -5.88 -22.58
CA PHE A 36 13.34 -6.22 -21.55
C PHE A 36 14.75 -6.32 -22.14
N GLY A 37 15.68 -5.53 -21.61
CA GLY A 37 17.06 -5.54 -22.09
C GLY A 37 17.97 -4.60 -21.32
N ARG A 38 19.20 -5.04 -21.05
CA ARG A 38 20.19 -4.21 -20.37
C ARG A 38 20.68 -3.11 -21.33
N VAL A 39 20.54 -1.86 -20.91
CA VAL A 39 20.85 -0.67 -21.72
C VAL A 39 22.15 0.01 -21.31
N TYR A 40 22.61 -0.23 -20.08
CA TYR A 40 23.86 0.32 -19.56
C TYR A 40 24.48 -0.60 -18.51
N THR A 41 25.80 -0.70 -18.53
CA THR A 41 26.60 -1.41 -17.52
C THR A 41 27.86 -0.60 -17.27
N MET A 42 28.25 -0.44 -16.02
CA MET A 42 29.52 0.15 -15.63
C MET A 42 30.10 -0.63 -14.46
N ASN A 43 31.36 -1.04 -14.58
CA ASN A 43 32.10 -1.79 -13.57
C ASN A 43 33.11 -0.88 -12.89
N ASP A 44 32.66 -0.14 -11.88
CA ASP A 44 33.42 0.91 -11.20
C ASP A 44 33.42 0.77 -9.67
N GLY A 45 33.34 -0.48 -9.19
CA GLY A 45 33.36 -0.85 -7.78
C GLY A 45 31.98 -1.09 -7.18
N ALA A 46 31.95 -1.46 -5.91
CA ALA A 46 30.71 -1.85 -5.24
C ALA A 46 29.74 -0.68 -5.07
N ARG A 47 28.52 -0.82 -5.60
CA ARG A 47 27.45 0.20 -5.52
C ARG A 47 26.32 -0.26 -4.62
N GLY A 48 26.17 0.41 -3.49
CA GLY A 48 25.14 0.12 -2.48
C GLY A 48 23.79 0.81 -2.75
N ILE A 49 23.79 1.94 -3.47
CA ILE A 49 22.57 2.63 -3.90
C ILE A 49 22.77 3.12 -5.34
N VAL A 50 21.79 2.87 -6.19
CA VAL A 50 21.76 3.31 -7.60
C VAL A 50 20.37 3.85 -7.92
N GLU A 51 20.16 5.16 -7.77
CA GLU A 51 18.85 5.78 -7.96
C GLU A 51 18.82 6.59 -9.26
N MET A 52 17.82 6.30 -10.09
CA MET A 52 17.63 6.94 -11.40
C MET A 52 16.79 8.22 -11.27
N LEU A 53 16.98 9.17 -12.18
CA LEU A 53 16.00 10.22 -12.43
C LEU A 53 15.23 9.90 -13.71
N PHE A 54 14.06 9.27 -13.58
CA PHE A 54 13.23 8.77 -14.67
C PHE A 54 14.07 7.96 -15.68
N CYS A 55 13.90 8.19 -16.98
CA CYS A 55 14.75 7.67 -18.05
C CYS A 55 15.83 8.68 -18.51
N THR A 56 16.31 9.55 -17.62
CA THR A 56 17.41 10.47 -17.95
C THR A 56 18.77 9.79 -17.80
N SER A 57 19.83 10.44 -18.29
CA SER A 57 21.21 9.98 -18.07
C SER A 57 21.76 10.34 -16.68
N LEU A 58 20.99 11.01 -15.83
CA LEU A 58 21.42 11.42 -14.49
C LEU A 58 21.13 10.29 -13.49
N ILE A 59 22.17 9.87 -12.77
CA ILE A 59 22.08 8.80 -11.77
C ILE A 59 22.79 9.24 -10.50
N ALA A 60 22.17 8.91 -9.36
CA ALA A 60 22.73 9.04 -8.04
C ALA A 60 23.34 7.70 -7.59
N LEU A 61 24.62 7.72 -7.26
CA LEU A 61 25.39 6.55 -6.84
C LEU A 61 25.91 6.73 -5.42
N VAL A 62 25.76 5.71 -4.58
CA VAL A 62 26.43 5.61 -3.28
C VAL A 62 27.22 4.31 -3.23
N GLY A 63 28.44 4.40 -2.73
CA GLY A 63 29.31 3.25 -2.55
C GLY A 63 28.82 2.29 -1.46
N ALA A 64 29.16 1.01 -1.57
CA ALA A 64 28.97 0.05 -0.48
C ALA A 64 30.06 0.17 0.60
N ALA A 65 29.74 -0.22 1.84
CA ALA A 65 30.64 -0.08 3.01
C ALA A 65 31.75 -1.14 3.09
N ASP A 66 31.69 -2.16 2.24
CA ASP A 66 32.50 -3.38 2.30
C ASP A 66 33.80 -3.31 1.47
N GLN A 67 34.05 -2.21 0.78
CA GLN A 67 35.24 -2.01 -0.05
C GLN A 67 35.99 -0.75 0.37
N PRO A 68 37.33 -0.79 0.59
CA PRO A 68 38.12 0.37 1.04
C PRO A 68 38.07 1.57 0.08
N GLN A 69 37.89 1.32 -1.22
CA GLN A 69 37.79 2.34 -2.27
C GLN A 69 36.40 2.98 -2.36
N SER A 70 35.45 2.48 -1.58
CA SER A 70 34.03 2.84 -1.62
C SER A 70 33.61 3.42 -0.27
N SER A 71 32.79 4.47 -0.30
CA SER A 71 32.29 5.11 0.92
C SER A 71 30.76 5.18 0.89
N PRO A 72 30.06 4.66 1.92
CA PRO A 72 28.61 4.78 2.04
C PRO A 72 28.17 6.21 2.43
N ARG A 73 29.13 7.09 2.74
CA ARG A 73 28.87 8.50 3.10
C ARG A 73 29.01 9.45 1.92
N LYS A 74 29.35 8.92 0.74
CA LYS A 74 29.74 9.69 -0.43
C LYS A 74 28.72 9.48 -1.53
N LEU A 75 27.97 10.53 -1.85
CA LEU A 75 27.06 10.56 -2.99
C LEU A 75 27.80 11.06 -4.22
N GLN A 76 27.65 10.35 -5.33
CA GLN A 76 28.18 10.75 -6.63
C GLN A 76 27.02 10.91 -7.59
N ILE A 77 26.89 12.10 -8.19
CA ILE A 77 25.94 12.32 -9.28
C ILE A 77 26.70 12.20 -10.59
N VAL A 78 26.28 11.28 -11.44
CA VAL A 78 26.94 10.97 -12.71
C VAL A 78 26.00 11.18 -13.89
N ASN A 79 26.59 11.51 -15.04
CA ASN A 79 25.90 11.50 -16.32
C ASN A 79 26.37 10.29 -17.14
N THR A 80 25.51 9.31 -17.34
CA THR A 80 25.86 8.06 -18.06
C THR A 80 26.12 8.26 -19.54
N LYS A 81 25.44 9.24 -20.18
CA LYS A 81 25.62 9.56 -21.60
C LYS A 81 26.97 10.24 -21.86
N ARG A 82 27.40 11.11 -20.95
CA ARG A 82 28.69 11.81 -21.03
C ARG A 82 29.84 11.06 -20.33
N GLN A 83 29.53 9.99 -19.60
CA GLN A 83 30.47 9.24 -18.78
C GLN A 83 31.29 10.14 -17.83
N SER A 84 30.63 11.14 -17.25
CA SER A 84 31.28 12.16 -16.41
C SER A 84 30.61 12.26 -15.04
N MET A 85 31.41 12.46 -13.99
CA MET A 85 30.91 12.88 -12.68
C MET A 85 30.48 14.36 -12.75
N ILE A 86 29.24 14.65 -12.35
CA ILE A 86 28.71 16.02 -12.24
C ILE A 86 29.16 16.64 -10.92
N CYS A 87 28.94 15.93 -9.81
CA CYS A 87 29.37 16.36 -8.50
C CYS A 87 29.55 15.18 -7.55
N GLU A 88 30.27 15.42 -6.46
CA GLU A 88 30.45 14.53 -5.34
C GLU A 88 30.11 15.28 -4.05
N LEU A 89 29.28 14.67 -3.21
CA LEU A 89 28.83 15.22 -1.93
C LEU A 89 29.20 14.24 -0.81
N LEU A 90 29.80 14.76 0.26
CA LEU A 90 30.21 13.98 1.43
C LEU A 90 29.30 14.30 2.61
N PHE A 91 28.82 13.27 3.29
CA PHE A 91 27.91 13.36 4.42
C PHE A 91 28.57 12.93 5.73
N PRO A 92 28.07 13.42 6.89
CA PRO A 92 28.65 13.09 8.19
C PRO A 92 28.54 11.59 8.51
N SER A 93 27.39 10.97 8.19
CA SER A 93 27.11 9.54 8.37
C SER A 93 26.69 8.86 7.06
N SER A 94 26.45 7.54 7.13
CA SER A 94 26.08 6.73 5.98
C SER A 94 24.75 7.18 5.38
N ILE A 95 24.72 7.29 4.05
CA ILE A 95 23.50 7.57 3.31
C ILE A 95 22.68 6.28 3.28
N LEU A 96 21.45 6.36 3.80
CA LEU A 96 20.56 5.21 3.88
C LEU A 96 19.58 5.17 2.69
N ALA A 97 19.14 6.33 2.19
CA ALA A 97 18.33 6.42 0.98
C ALA A 97 18.60 7.71 0.19
N VAL A 98 18.40 7.63 -1.12
CA VAL A 98 18.42 8.79 -2.03
C VAL A 98 17.12 8.76 -2.82
N LYS A 99 16.41 9.89 -2.93
CA LYS A 99 15.19 10.02 -3.73
C LYS A 99 15.27 11.27 -4.58
N LEU A 100 14.82 11.17 -5.84
CA LEU A 100 14.93 12.26 -6.80
C LEU A 100 13.59 12.49 -7.50
N ASN A 101 13.28 13.75 -7.76
CA ASN A 101 12.35 14.17 -8.80
C ASN A 101 13.00 15.25 -9.67
N ARG A 102 12.26 15.85 -10.61
CA ARG A 102 12.84 16.79 -11.59
C ARG A 102 13.35 18.11 -10.99
N LYS A 103 13.07 18.40 -9.72
CA LYS A 103 13.54 19.62 -9.02
C LYS A 103 14.28 19.35 -7.72
N THR A 104 13.97 18.25 -7.04
CA THR A 104 14.43 17.97 -5.68
C THR A 104 15.26 16.69 -5.65
N LEU A 105 16.42 16.77 -5.00
CA LEU A 105 17.22 15.63 -4.56
C LEU A 105 17.10 15.54 -3.04
N VAL A 106 16.61 14.41 -2.53
CA VAL A 106 16.46 14.13 -1.10
C VAL A 106 17.45 13.03 -0.70
N ILE A 107 18.19 13.27 0.38
CA ILE A 107 19.20 12.36 0.91
C ILE A 107 18.88 12.11 2.37
N VAL A 108 18.70 10.83 2.71
CA VAL A 108 18.26 10.41 4.05
C VAL A 108 19.42 9.76 4.77
N LEU A 109 19.82 10.38 5.87
CA LEU A 109 20.67 9.80 6.91
C LEU A 109 19.77 9.26 8.03
N GLU A 110 20.37 8.66 9.06
CA GLU A 110 19.61 8.10 10.18
C GLU A 110 18.81 9.17 10.95
N THR A 111 19.37 10.36 11.17
CA THR A 111 18.76 11.42 12.00
C THR A 111 18.54 12.73 11.25
N GLU A 112 18.86 12.77 9.96
CA GLU A 112 18.83 14.00 9.15
C GLU A 112 18.34 13.68 7.74
N ILE A 113 17.53 14.57 7.17
CA ILE A 113 17.14 14.54 5.77
C ILE A 113 17.62 15.83 5.10
N TYR A 114 18.46 15.69 4.08
CA TYR A 114 18.97 16.82 3.30
C TYR A 114 18.15 16.97 2.01
N ILE A 115 17.75 18.20 1.72
CA ILE A 115 16.98 18.56 0.53
C ILE A 115 17.81 19.50 -0.32
N TYR A 116 18.12 19.08 -1.55
CA TYR A 116 18.89 19.82 -2.53
C TYR A 116 18.04 20.17 -3.75
N ASP A 117 18.38 21.27 -4.41
CA ASP A 117 17.94 21.58 -5.76
C ASP A 117 18.79 20.79 -6.75
N ILE A 118 18.16 19.92 -7.55
CA ILE A 118 18.87 19.05 -8.49
C ILE A 118 19.46 19.81 -9.68
N SER A 119 18.97 21.02 -9.99
CA SER A 119 19.43 21.79 -11.15
C SER A 119 20.82 22.41 -10.94
N ASN A 120 21.14 22.78 -9.70
CA ASN A 120 22.37 23.47 -9.32
C ASN A 120 23.11 22.82 -8.14
N MET A 121 22.60 21.71 -7.61
CA MET A 121 23.14 20.97 -6.45
C MET A 121 23.29 21.82 -5.18
N ARG A 122 22.46 22.86 -5.03
CA ARG A 122 22.44 23.71 -3.84
C ARG A 122 21.62 23.06 -2.73
N LEU A 123 22.16 23.06 -1.51
CA LEU A 123 21.42 22.67 -0.31
C LEU A 123 20.31 23.71 -0.04
N LEU A 124 19.06 23.23 0.02
CA LEU A 124 17.88 24.05 0.29
C LEU A 124 17.49 24.01 1.76
N HIS A 125 17.46 22.82 2.37
CA HIS A 125 17.04 22.63 3.76
C HIS A 125 17.62 21.33 4.32
N VAL A 126 17.94 21.31 5.62
CA VAL A 126 18.18 20.09 6.41
C VAL A 126 17.06 19.92 7.43
N ILE A 127 16.42 18.75 7.45
CA ILE A 127 15.38 18.39 8.42
C ILE A 127 16.02 17.46 9.45
N GLU A 128 15.96 17.83 10.72
CA GLU A 128 16.32 16.95 11.83
C GLU A 128 15.16 16.00 12.14
N THR A 129 15.43 14.71 12.19
CA THR A 129 14.43 13.66 12.46
C THR A 129 14.82 12.86 13.69
N THR A 130 13.85 12.14 14.26
CA THR A 130 14.18 10.99 15.12
C THR A 130 14.94 9.92 14.33
N PRO A 131 15.65 9.01 15.00
CA PRO A 131 16.34 7.90 14.34
C PRO A 131 15.41 7.13 13.39
N ASN A 132 15.78 7.08 12.12
CA ASN A 132 15.10 6.42 11.01
C ASN A 132 16.07 5.42 10.33
N PRO A 133 16.43 4.32 11.01
CA PRO A 133 17.44 3.39 10.52
C PRO A 133 17.01 2.64 9.24
N GLU A 134 15.71 2.53 8.99
CA GLU A 134 15.14 1.91 7.79
C GLU A 134 14.91 2.93 6.64
N ALA A 135 15.31 4.20 6.84
CA ALA A 135 15.20 5.29 5.87
C ALA A 135 13.80 5.46 5.26
N ILE A 136 12.77 5.24 6.08
CA ILE A 136 11.37 5.27 5.66
C ILE A 136 11.03 6.69 5.24
N CYS A 137 10.81 6.87 3.94
CA CYS A 137 10.34 8.12 3.36
C CYS A 137 9.73 7.86 1.99
N ALA A 138 8.94 8.82 1.50
CA ALA A 138 8.46 8.83 0.13
C ALA A 138 8.48 10.25 -0.43
N LEU A 139 9.12 10.42 -1.59
CA LEU A 139 9.13 11.68 -2.33
C LEU A 139 8.17 11.57 -3.52
N SER A 140 7.36 12.60 -3.75
CA SER A 140 6.52 12.66 -4.95
C SER A 140 7.39 12.72 -6.22
N PRO A 141 7.09 11.87 -7.23
CA PRO A 141 7.68 12.01 -8.57
C PRO A 141 7.32 13.32 -9.27
N SER A 142 6.17 13.92 -8.96
CA SER A 142 5.72 15.19 -9.53
C SER A 142 6.46 16.38 -8.91
N ALA A 143 7.01 17.25 -9.76
CA ALA A 143 7.60 18.51 -9.31
C ALA A 143 6.55 19.56 -8.93
N ASP A 144 5.33 19.47 -9.47
CA ASP A 144 4.24 20.43 -9.25
C ASP A 144 3.50 20.15 -7.93
N SER A 145 3.46 18.90 -7.50
CA SER A 145 2.94 18.48 -6.19
C SER A 145 4.04 17.78 -5.40
N SER A 146 5.17 18.48 -5.24
CA SER A 146 6.37 17.93 -4.63
C SER A 146 6.26 17.90 -3.11
N TYR A 147 5.88 16.73 -2.58
CA TYR A 147 5.80 16.43 -1.16
C TYR A 147 6.76 15.31 -0.77
N LEU A 148 7.32 15.43 0.42
CA LEU A 148 8.11 14.43 1.10
C LEU A 148 7.32 13.96 2.33
N ALA A 149 7.05 12.65 2.39
CA ALA A 149 6.43 11.99 3.53
C ALA A 149 7.48 11.21 4.33
N TYR A 150 7.50 11.36 5.65
CA TYR A 150 8.39 10.60 6.55
C TYR A 150 7.74 10.43 7.93
N PRO A 151 8.14 9.41 8.73
CA PRO A 151 7.59 9.20 10.08
C PRO A 151 7.79 10.43 10.99
N SER A 152 6.75 10.79 11.75
CA SER A 152 6.80 11.92 12.68
C SER A 152 7.68 11.60 13.91
N PRO A 153 8.53 12.53 14.36
CA PRO A 153 9.37 12.36 15.54
C PRO A 153 8.61 12.41 16.88
N VAL A 154 7.37 12.91 16.88
CA VAL A 154 6.60 13.12 18.12
C VAL A 154 5.21 12.48 17.98
N PRO A 155 4.71 11.71 18.98
CA PRO A 155 3.31 11.36 19.04
C PRO A 155 2.48 12.64 19.21
N SER A 156 1.63 12.94 18.23
CA SER A 156 0.75 14.11 18.30
C SER A 156 -0.14 14.04 19.57
N PRO A 157 -0.22 15.11 20.40
CA PRO A 157 -0.97 15.08 21.67
C PRO A 157 -2.49 15.05 21.51
N THR A 158 -3.02 14.91 20.30
CA THR A 158 -4.46 14.97 19.99
C THR A 158 -5.19 13.64 20.07
N SER A 159 -4.69 12.62 20.77
CA SER A 159 -5.50 11.43 21.08
C SER A 159 -6.57 11.78 22.13
N PRO A 160 -7.89 11.81 21.80
CA PRO A 160 -8.91 12.24 22.74
C PRO A 160 -9.34 11.12 23.71
N LEU A 161 -8.43 10.22 24.12
CA LEU A 161 -8.76 9.07 24.95
C LEU A 161 -7.72 8.73 26.04
N ALA A 162 -6.97 9.72 26.51
CA ALA A 162 -6.08 9.58 27.67
C ALA A 162 -6.29 10.73 28.66
N ALA A 163 -7.53 10.97 29.08
CA ALA A 163 -7.84 11.87 30.19
C ALA A 163 -9.00 11.29 31.01
N GLN A 164 -8.73 10.16 31.68
CA GLN A 164 -9.46 9.72 32.87
C GLN A 164 -8.77 8.49 33.48
N SER A 165 -7.75 8.74 34.29
CA SER A 165 -7.39 7.84 35.39
C SER A 165 -6.64 8.64 36.45
N THR A 166 -7.39 9.27 37.36
CA THR A 166 -6.89 9.60 38.69
C THR A 166 -6.69 8.29 39.45
N SER A 167 -5.48 7.74 39.43
CA SER A 167 -5.09 6.72 40.40
C SER A 167 -3.68 7.04 40.94
N THR A 168 -3.61 7.13 42.25
CA THR A 168 -2.39 7.28 43.05
C THR A 168 -1.58 5.98 43.03
N GLN A 169 -0.72 5.80 42.03
CA GLN A 169 0.37 4.83 42.10
C GLN A 169 1.72 5.46 41.73
N PRO A 170 2.81 5.06 42.41
CA PRO A 170 4.15 5.53 42.07
C PRO A 170 4.60 4.95 40.71
N PRO A 171 5.43 5.68 39.94
CA PRO A 171 5.80 5.28 38.59
C PRO A 171 6.68 4.02 38.61
N PRO A 172 6.47 3.06 37.67
CA PRO A 172 7.39 1.96 37.48
C PRO A 172 8.72 2.47 36.88
N PRO A 173 9.82 1.72 37.02
CA PRO A 173 11.13 2.13 36.51
C PRO A 173 11.09 2.27 34.98
N ALA A 174 11.70 3.34 34.49
CA ALA A 174 11.74 3.72 33.09
C ALA A 174 12.37 2.62 32.21
N SER A 175 11.53 1.83 31.54
CA SER A 175 11.87 1.24 30.26
C SER A 175 11.62 2.30 29.20
N SER A 176 12.68 2.71 28.51
CA SER A 176 12.70 3.75 27.48
C SER A 176 12.04 3.28 26.17
N ALA A 177 10.76 2.96 26.20
CA ALA A 177 9.96 2.73 25.01
C ALA A 177 8.95 3.89 24.91
N HIS A 178 9.38 4.99 24.28
CA HIS A 178 8.40 5.96 23.78
C HIS A 178 7.38 5.22 22.91
N PRO A 179 6.06 5.39 23.12
CA PRO A 179 5.08 4.80 22.22
C PRO A 179 5.28 5.41 20.84
N GLN A 180 5.92 4.65 19.95
CA GLN A 180 6.15 5.08 18.58
C GLN A 180 4.82 5.04 17.83
N SER A 181 4.21 6.22 17.69
CA SER A 181 2.99 6.39 16.89
C SER A 181 3.30 6.17 15.41
N GLY A 182 2.31 5.69 14.65
CA GLY A 182 2.37 5.63 13.19
C GLY A 182 1.94 6.95 12.55
N ASP A 183 2.48 8.06 13.03
CA ASP A 183 2.21 9.40 12.50
C ASP A 183 3.17 9.69 11.34
N VAL A 184 2.71 10.37 10.30
CA VAL A 184 3.49 10.72 9.10
C VAL A 184 3.46 12.23 8.90
N LEU A 185 4.64 12.85 8.83
CA LEU A 185 4.79 14.25 8.44
C LEU A 185 4.78 14.38 6.92
N LEU A 186 3.97 15.31 6.41
CA LEU A 186 3.99 15.76 5.02
C LEU A 186 4.71 17.09 4.95
N PHE A 187 5.84 17.13 4.24
CA PHE A 187 6.66 18.32 4.04
C PHE A 187 6.63 18.72 2.56
N SER A 188 6.33 19.99 2.26
CA SER A 188 6.42 20.48 0.88
C SER A 188 7.87 20.83 0.55
N THR A 189 8.46 20.14 -0.41
CA THR A 189 9.84 20.43 -0.82
C THR A 189 9.95 21.68 -1.70
N ARG A 190 8.81 22.24 -2.14
CA ARG A 190 8.76 23.51 -2.88
C ARG A 190 8.72 24.72 -1.96
N SER A 191 7.81 24.74 -0.98
CA SER A 191 7.72 25.85 -0.03
C SER A 191 8.66 25.70 1.16
N LEU A 192 9.28 24.53 1.32
CA LEU A 192 10.17 24.20 2.44
C LEU A 192 9.47 24.33 3.81
N THR A 193 8.20 23.93 3.86
CA THR A 193 7.37 23.98 5.07
C THR A 193 6.63 22.68 5.30
N VAL A 194 6.29 22.38 6.56
CA VAL A 194 5.37 21.30 6.91
C VAL A 194 3.99 21.64 6.35
N ALA A 195 3.43 20.73 5.55
CA ALA A 195 2.12 20.87 4.94
C ALA A 195 1.01 20.26 5.81
N ASN A 196 1.24 19.07 6.38
CA ASN A 196 0.26 18.39 7.23
C ASN A 196 0.89 17.26 8.07
N VAL A 197 0.13 16.71 9.03
CA VAL A 197 0.48 15.49 9.78
C VAL A 197 -0.65 14.48 9.63
N ILE A 198 -0.33 13.26 9.20
CA ILE A 198 -1.29 12.16 9.05
C ILE A 198 -1.12 11.19 10.21
N GLN A 199 -2.17 10.99 11.00
CA GLN A 199 -2.25 9.91 12.00
C GLN A 199 -2.54 8.58 11.30
N ALA A 200 -1.53 8.01 10.64
CA ALA A 200 -1.75 6.95 9.68
C ALA A 200 -2.03 5.59 10.33
N HIS A 201 -1.30 5.24 11.40
CA HIS A 201 -1.41 3.97 12.08
C HIS A 201 -1.16 4.11 13.60
N LYS A 202 -1.64 3.14 14.38
CA LYS A 202 -1.33 3.07 15.83
C LYS A 202 0.06 2.47 16.12
N ALA A 203 0.61 1.74 15.17
CA ALA A 203 1.93 1.12 15.24
C ALA A 203 2.89 1.86 14.29
N PRO A 204 4.22 1.77 14.50
CA PRO A 204 5.20 2.47 13.69
C PRO A 204 5.01 2.21 12.20
N ILE A 205 5.32 3.22 11.40
CA ILE A 205 5.28 3.12 9.95
C ILE A 205 6.38 2.16 9.50
N SER A 206 6.06 1.27 8.57
CA SER A 206 7.03 0.37 7.92
C SER A 206 7.27 0.70 6.46
N PHE A 207 6.30 1.36 5.79
CA PHE A 207 6.41 1.70 4.38
C PHE A 207 5.53 2.89 4.01
N LEU A 208 6.03 3.75 3.13
CA LEU A 208 5.33 4.90 2.53
C LEU A 208 5.53 4.90 1.02
N SER A 209 4.52 5.32 0.27
CA SER A 209 4.62 5.48 -1.18
C SER A 209 3.69 6.59 -1.65
N ILE A 210 4.16 7.47 -2.53
CA ILE A 210 3.37 8.56 -3.11
C ILE A 210 3.13 8.26 -4.58
N ASN A 211 1.92 8.52 -5.07
CA ASN A 211 1.59 8.31 -6.47
C ASN A 211 2.32 9.31 -7.41
N SER A 212 2.32 9.01 -8.71
CA SER A 212 3.00 9.79 -9.76
C SER A 212 2.63 11.29 -9.75
N THR A 213 1.38 11.62 -9.44
CA THR A 213 0.87 13.01 -9.43
C THR A 213 1.09 13.75 -8.11
N GLY A 214 1.52 13.08 -7.04
CA GLY A 214 1.73 13.70 -5.72
C GLY A 214 0.44 14.01 -4.96
N THR A 215 -0.67 13.36 -5.28
CA THR A 215 -2.00 13.59 -4.69
C THR A 215 -2.45 12.50 -3.73
N LEU A 216 -1.79 11.34 -3.73
CA LEU A 216 -2.12 10.19 -2.89
C LEU A 216 -0.90 9.67 -2.14
N LEU A 217 -1.07 9.35 -0.86
CA LEU A 217 -0.08 8.64 -0.04
C LEU A 217 -0.61 7.27 0.34
N ALA A 218 0.09 6.19 0.04
CA ALA A 218 -0.11 4.88 0.63
C ALA A 218 0.80 4.69 1.85
N SER A 219 0.29 4.04 2.88
CA SER A 219 1.02 3.79 4.13
C SER A 219 0.74 2.40 4.69
N ALA A 220 1.76 1.79 5.28
CA ALA A 220 1.67 0.58 6.08
C ALA A 220 2.43 0.74 7.40
N SER A 221 1.96 0.03 8.42
CA SER A 221 2.67 -0.11 9.70
C SER A 221 3.46 -1.41 9.77
N GLU A 222 4.29 -1.57 10.80
CA GLU A 222 5.04 -2.80 11.07
C GLU A 222 4.16 -4.05 11.16
N LYS A 223 2.89 -3.90 11.59
CA LYS A 223 1.92 -5.00 11.57
C LYS A 223 1.61 -5.48 10.14
N GLY A 224 1.61 -4.56 9.18
CA GLY A 224 1.39 -4.83 7.76
C GLY A 224 0.08 -5.56 7.41
N THR A 225 -0.92 -5.57 8.29
CA THR A 225 -2.22 -6.22 8.06
C THR A 225 -3.16 -5.36 7.21
N VAL A 226 -3.02 -4.03 7.32
CA VAL A 226 -3.87 -3.04 6.67
C VAL A 226 -3.00 -2.01 5.95
N ILE A 227 -3.42 -1.68 4.72
CA ILE A 227 -2.82 -0.64 3.89
C ILE A 227 -3.82 0.50 3.80
N ARG A 228 -3.39 1.73 4.07
CA ARG A 228 -4.26 2.92 3.98
C ARG A 228 -3.77 3.86 2.90
N VAL A 229 -4.70 4.50 2.20
CA VAL A 229 -4.42 5.52 1.20
C VAL A 229 -5.07 6.84 1.64
N TRP A 230 -4.30 7.91 1.56
CA TRP A 230 -4.64 9.24 2.04
C TRP A 230 -4.57 10.26 0.91
N SER A 231 -5.39 11.32 0.99
CA SER A 231 -5.26 12.49 0.13
C SER A 231 -4.06 13.36 0.56
N ILE A 232 -3.34 13.89 -0.42
CA ILE A 232 -2.26 14.87 -0.22
C ILE A 232 -2.67 16.18 -0.90
N PRO A 233 -2.55 17.34 -0.23
CA PRO A 233 -2.08 17.54 1.16
C PRO A 233 -3.18 17.39 2.22
N GLY A 234 -4.42 17.04 1.83
CA GLY A 234 -5.60 17.09 2.70
C GLY A 234 -5.57 16.17 3.93
N ALA A 235 -4.74 15.12 3.94
CA ALA A 235 -4.65 14.13 5.01
C ALA A 235 -5.95 13.34 5.27
N GLU A 236 -6.86 13.30 4.31
CA GLU A 236 -8.11 12.54 4.42
C GLU A 236 -7.87 11.08 4.04
N LYS A 237 -8.35 10.14 4.84
CA LYS A 237 -8.27 8.71 4.51
C LYS A 237 -9.28 8.39 3.41
N LEU A 238 -8.79 8.04 2.23
CA LEU A 238 -9.62 7.71 1.07
C LEU A 238 -9.91 6.21 0.98
N TYR A 239 -8.92 5.37 1.28
CA TYR A 239 -9.06 3.92 1.17
C TYR A 239 -8.41 3.18 2.34
N GLN A 240 -8.96 2.01 2.65
CA GLN A 240 -8.41 1.07 3.60
C GLN A 240 -8.56 -0.36 3.07
N PHE A 241 -7.43 -1.00 2.82
CA PHE A 241 -7.34 -2.35 2.28
C PHE A 241 -6.81 -3.32 3.33
N ARG A 242 -7.35 -4.54 3.35
CA ARG A 242 -6.80 -5.60 4.21
C ARG A 242 -5.94 -6.54 3.38
N ARG A 243 -4.65 -6.56 3.68
CA ARG A 243 -3.67 -7.44 3.05
C ARG A 243 -3.83 -8.88 3.54
N GLY A 244 -4.07 -9.08 4.84
CA GLY A 244 -4.23 -10.43 5.39
C GLY A 244 -4.65 -10.46 6.87
N THR A 245 -4.97 -11.65 7.37
CA THR A 245 -5.29 -11.90 8.78
C THR A 245 -4.06 -11.85 9.67
N ARG A 246 -2.95 -12.42 9.19
CA ARG A 246 -1.68 -12.51 9.90
C ARG A 246 -0.79 -11.32 9.59
N GLU A 247 -0.07 -10.83 10.59
CA GLU A 247 0.94 -9.79 10.43
C GLU A 247 2.03 -10.24 9.47
N ALA A 248 2.55 -9.31 8.66
CA ALA A 248 3.64 -9.56 7.71
C ALA A 248 4.37 -8.26 7.42
N ARG A 249 5.71 -8.32 7.34
CA ARG A 249 6.53 -7.20 6.91
C ARG A 249 6.18 -6.84 5.46
N ILE A 250 5.89 -5.57 5.20
CA ILE A 250 5.67 -5.05 3.85
C ILE A 250 7.03 -4.74 3.23
N TYR A 251 7.24 -5.19 1.99
CA TYR A 251 8.50 -4.95 1.27
C TYR A 251 8.38 -3.82 0.25
N SER A 252 7.21 -3.67 -0.38
CA SER A 252 6.98 -2.63 -1.38
C SER A 252 5.50 -2.31 -1.53
N ILE A 253 5.21 -1.03 -1.77
CA ILE A 253 3.89 -0.52 -2.15
C ILE A 253 4.09 0.44 -3.33
N ASN A 254 3.40 0.20 -4.45
CA ASN A 254 3.46 1.08 -5.61
C ASN A 254 2.10 1.24 -6.28
N PHE A 255 1.75 2.48 -6.59
CA PHE A 255 0.62 2.81 -7.46
C PHE A 255 0.98 2.49 -8.91
N ASN A 256 0.00 2.17 -9.75
CA ASN A 256 0.22 2.30 -11.20
C ASN A 256 0.26 3.79 -11.59
N LEU A 257 0.75 4.09 -12.79
CA LEU A 257 0.95 5.48 -13.25
C LEU A 257 -0.32 6.33 -13.24
N VAL A 258 -1.48 5.73 -13.54
CA VAL A 258 -2.79 6.40 -13.54
C VAL A 258 -3.48 6.39 -12.18
N SER A 259 -2.86 5.83 -11.13
CA SER A 259 -3.38 5.75 -9.76
C SER A 259 -4.74 5.04 -9.62
N SER A 260 -5.02 4.05 -10.48
CA SER A 260 -6.22 3.19 -10.41
C SER A 260 -5.96 1.84 -9.73
N LEU A 261 -4.71 1.44 -9.56
CA LEU A 261 -4.31 0.19 -8.90
C LEU A 261 -3.17 0.46 -7.90
N LEU A 262 -3.14 -0.33 -6.83
CA LEU A 262 -2.11 -0.33 -5.81
C LEU A 262 -1.58 -1.75 -5.61
N ALA A 263 -0.31 -1.98 -5.95
CA ALA A 263 0.37 -3.25 -5.70
C ALA A 263 1.12 -3.22 -4.36
N VAL A 264 1.05 -4.33 -3.62
CA VAL A 264 1.65 -4.48 -2.29
C VAL A 264 2.34 -5.84 -2.20
N SER A 265 3.65 -5.86 -1.95
CA SER A 265 4.41 -7.07 -1.66
C SER A 265 4.70 -7.21 -0.17
N SER A 266 4.75 -8.45 0.32
CA SER A 266 4.99 -8.74 1.74
C SER A 266 5.83 -10.00 1.95
N ALA A 267 6.24 -10.24 3.18
CA ALA A 267 6.99 -11.44 3.60
C ALA A 267 6.23 -12.78 3.47
N HIS A 268 5.00 -12.77 2.97
CA HIS A 268 4.18 -13.98 2.78
C HIS A 268 4.25 -14.54 1.36
N ASP A 269 5.25 -14.14 0.57
CA ASP A 269 5.47 -14.59 -0.82
C ASP A 269 4.29 -14.33 -1.77
N THR A 270 3.33 -13.50 -1.34
CA THR A 270 2.20 -13.04 -2.11
C THR A 270 2.31 -11.54 -2.35
N VAL A 271 1.91 -11.14 -3.55
CA VAL A 271 1.67 -9.75 -3.91
C VAL A 271 0.18 -9.57 -4.10
N HIS A 272 -0.37 -8.53 -3.46
CA HIS A 272 -1.78 -8.17 -3.54
C HIS A 272 -1.93 -6.90 -4.37
N ILE A 273 -2.95 -6.85 -5.23
CA ILE A 273 -3.27 -5.71 -6.08
C ILE A 273 -4.67 -5.24 -5.67
N PHE A 274 -4.78 -3.97 -5.30
CA PHE A 274 -6.04 -3.34 -4.90
C PHE A 274 -6.49 -2.33 -5.95
N LYS A 275 -7.80 -2.22 -6.16
CA LYS A 275 -8.39 -1.25 -7.09
C LYS A 275 -8.74 0.04 -6.35
N LEU A 276 -8.32 1.16 -6.92
CA LEU A 276 -8.61 2.52 -6.50
C LEU A 276 -9.67 3.07 -7.45
N GLY A 277 -10.87 3.33 -6.94
CA GLY A 277 -12.00 3.81 -7.72
C GLY A 277 -13.19 4.06 -6.80
N PRO A 278 -14.26 4.70 -7.30
CA PRO A 278 -15.46 4.93 -6.50
C PRO A 278 -15.95 3.59 -5.96
N GLN A 279 -15.83 3.42 -4.64
CA GLN A 279 -16.43 2.31 -3.92
C GLN A 279 -17.93 2.46 -4.16
N ARG A 280 -18.50 1.69 -5.10
CA ARG A 280 -19.95 1.55 -5.12
C ARG A 280 -20.31 1.05 -3.73
N PRO A 281 -21.19 1.73 -2.98
CA PRO A 281 -21.71 1.13 -1.76
C PRO A 281 -22.23 -0.24 -2.18
N ALA A 282 -21.69 -1.30 -1.58
CA ALA A 282 -22.15 -2.64 -1.85
C ALA A 282 -23.67 -2.59 -1.71
N SER A 283 -24.38 -2.83 -2.82
CA SER A 283 -25.82 -3.00 -2.76
C SER A 283 -26.03 -4.06 -1.69
N SER A 284 -26.66 -3.67 -0.58
CA SER A 284 -27.24 -4.63 0.35
C SER A 284 -27.97 -5.62 -0.54
N LYS A 285 -27.48 -6.87 -0.63
CA LYS A 285 -28.30 -7.93 -1.18
C LYS A 285 -29.53 -7.92 -0.30
N SER A 286 -30.62 -7.35 -0.82
CA SER A 286 -31.94 -7.52 -0.25
C SER A 286 -32.11 -9.03 -0.15
N ILE A 287 -32.15 -9.52 1.08
CA ILE A 287 -32.58 -10.88 1.37
C ILE A 287 -34.04 -10.91 0.90
N GLU A 288 -34.25 -11.39 -0.33
CA GLU A 288 -35.59 -11.77 -0.75
C GLU A 288 -36.06 -12.88 0.20
N PRO A 289 -37.29 -12.77 0.74
CA PRO A 289 -37.82 -13.81 1.60
C PRO A 289 -37.97 -15.10 0.78
N PRO A 290 -37.73 -16.28 1.38
CA PRO A 290 -37.81 -17.54 0.66
C PRO A 290 -39.24 -17.76 0.14
N SER A 291 -39.36 -17.91 -1.18
CA SER A 291 -40.59 -18.36 -1.83
C SER A 291 -40.95 -19.76 -1.35
N SER A 292 -42.17 -19.90 -0.83
CA SER A 292 -42.80 -21.17 -0.47
C SER A 292 -42.87 -22.15 -1.66
N PRO A 293 -42.84 -23.47 -1.39
CA PRO A 293 -42.76 -24.51 -2.43
C PRO A 293 -44.07 -24.61 -3.24
N PRO A 294 -44.02 -25.17 -4.46
CA PRO A 294 -45.21 -25.34 -5.29
C PRO A 294 -46.09 -26.48 -4.76
N ASP A 295 -47.36 -26.19 -4.54
CA ASP A 295 -48.39 -27.19 -4.30
C ASP A 295 -48.63 -28.03 -5.56
N SER A 296 -48.55 -29.33 -5.36
CA SER A 296 -48.97 -30.39 -6.25
C SER A 296 -50.49 -30.35 -6.50
N ILE A 297 -50.91 -30.40 -7.77
CA ILE A 297 -52.22 -30.93 -8.14
C ILE A 297 -52.14 -31.71 -9.44
N ASP A 298 -52.77 -32.88 -9.37
CA ASP A 298 -52.84 -33.94 -10.36
C ASP A 298 -54.09 -33.74 -11.26
N SER A 299 -53.94 -34.18 -12.51
CA SER A 299 -54.98 -34.76 -13.38
C SER A 299 -56.05 -33.90 -14.09
N ARG A 300 -55.99 -34.06 -15.44
CA ARG A 300 -57.05 -34.33 -16.42
C ARG A 300 -57.53 -33.21 -17.35
N GLU A 301 -57.18 -33.42 -18.63
CA GLU A 301 -57.80 -32.85 -19.82
C GLU A 301 -59.27 -33.28 -19.98
N GLY A 302 -60.10 -32.36 -20.47
CA GLY A 302 -61.51 -32.59 -20.80
C GLY A 302 -62.18 -31.36 -21.43
N VAL A 303 -61.95 -31.18 -22.74
CA VAL A 303 -62.88 -30.76 -23.82
C VAL A 303 -64.07 -29.80 -23.52
N GLN A 304 -64.06 -28.68 -24.28
CA GLN A 304 -65.15 -27.87 -24.90
C GLN A 304 -66.41 -27.44 -24.11
N GLY A 305 -66.76 -26.15 -24.26
CA GLY A 305 -68.17 -25.69 -24.26
C GLY A 305 -68.40 -24.21 -23.92
N LEU A 306 -68.79 -23.43 -24.95
CA LEU A 306 -69.78 -22.32 -25.02
C LEU A 306 -69.91 -21.30 -23.84
N GLU A 307 -69.76 -19.99 -24.05
CA GLU A 307 -70.69 -18.99 -24.67
C GLU A 307 -71.66 -18.31 -23.68
N GLY A 308 -71.64 -16.96 -23.68
CA GLY A 308 -72.70 -16.06 -23.15
C GLY A 308 -72.68 -15.84 -21.62
N GLY A 309 -72.89 -14.66 -21.05
CA GLY A 309 -73.49 -13.40 -21.50
C GLY A 309 -74.27 -12.79 -20.32
N TYR A 310 -74.33 -11.45 -20.25
CA TYR A 310 -75.21 -10.54 -19.47
C TYR A 310 -75.28 -10.70 -17.92
N GLU A 311 -74.90 -9.71 -17.09
CA GLU A 311 -75.49 -8.39 -16.76
C GLU A 311 -76.48 -8.44 -15.57
N ALA A 312 -76.44 -7.38 -14.74
CA ALA A 312 -77.52 -6.86 -13.87
C ALA A 312 -77.78 -7.59 -12.52
N PHE A 313 -78.07 -6.97 -11.37
CA PHE A 313 -78.20 -5.58 -10.88
C PHE A 313 -78.56 -5.65 -9.36
N ILE A 314 -78.46 -4.51 -8.65
CA ILE A 314 -79.16 -4.12 -7.38
C ILE A 314 -78.58 -4.71 -6.07
N GLU A 315 -77.82 -3.97 -5.25
CA GLU A 315 -78.17 -2.80 -4.40
C GLU A 315 -78.93 -3.18 -3.10
N LYS A 316 -78.30 -3.03 -1.92
CA LYS A 316 -78.75 -2.13 -0.83
C LYS A 316 -77.97 -2.24 0.48
N LYS A 317 -77.60 -1.05 0.99
CA LYS A 317 -77.78 -0.50 2.36
C LYS A 317 -77.37 -1.36 3.57
N LYS A 318 -76.88 -0.82 4.69
CA LYS A 318 -76.40 0.49 5.17
C LYS A 318 -76.09 0.24 6.67
N SER A 319 -75.17 1.02 7.25
CA SER A 319 -75.23 1.57 8.62
C SER A 319 -75.40 0.56 9.78
N GLY A 320 -74.41 0.34 10.64
CA GLY A 320 -73.83 1.37 11.52
C GLY A 320 -74.45 1.25 12.91
N GLY A 321 -73.64 1.15 13.97
CA GLY A 321 -74.16 1.19 15.34
C GLY A 321 -73.23 0.60 16.40
N VAL A 322 -72.72 1.48 17.25
CA VAL A 322 -71.74 1.30 18.32
C VAL A 322 -72.36 0.68 19.59
N SER A 323 -71.50 0.12 20.45
CA SER A 323 -71.63 -0.18 21.92
C SER A 323 -71.43 -1.67 22.21
N SER A 324 -70.84 -2.15 23.29
CA SER A 324 -70.08 -1.61 24.42
C SER A 324 -69.55 -2.80 25.22
N SER A 325 -68.50 -2.58 26.01
CA SER A 325 -68.20 -3.23 27.31
C SER A 325 -67.97 -4.75 27.39
N LEU A 326 -66.67 -5.08 27.53
CA LEU A 326 -66.03 -5.88 28.61
C LEU A 326 -66.85 -6.97 29.32
N ARG A 327 -66.39 -8.23 29.22
CA ARG A 327 -66.52 -9.19 30.32
C ARG A 327 -65.29 -10.10 30.48
N ARG A 328 -64.66 -9.88 31.62
CA ARG A 328 -63.63 -10.63 32.35
C ARG A 328 -63.92 -12.15 32.40
N LYS A 329 -62.93 -12.98 32.06
CA LYS A 329 -62.77 -14.35 32.58
C LYS A 329 -61.30 -14.62 32.89
N SER A 330 -61.10 -15.36 33.98
CA SER A 330 -59.88 -15.54 34.76
C SER A 330 -59.45 -17.01 34.79
N MET A 331 -58.21 -17.23 35.25
CA MET A 331 -57.56 -18.48 35.71
C MET A 331 -56.98 -19.38 34.60
N GLN A 332 -55.77 -19.99 34.68
CA GLN A 332 -54.67 -20.00 35.65
C GLN A 332 -53.42 -20.66 34.99
N VAL A 333 -52.21 -20.12 35.27
CA VAL A 333 -50.91 -20.77 35.61
C VAL A 333 -50.41 -21.96 34.75
N THR A 334 -49.25 -21.86 34.08
CA THR A 334 -47.97 -22.43 34.59
C THR A 334 -46.73 -21.99 33.76
N LYS A 335 -45.66 -21.60 34.51
CA LYS A 335 -44.20 -21.74 34.26
C LYS A 335 -43.60 -21.33 32.90
N SER A 336 -42.84 -20.22 32.86
CA SER A 336 -41.37 -20.23 32.99
C SER A 336 -40.78 -18.82 32.78
N LEU A 337 -39.71 -18.53 33.51
CA LEU A 337 -39.00 -17.25 33.61
C LEU A 337 -37.94 -17.12 32.51
N THR A 338 -37.93 -16.03 31.74
CA THR A 338 -36.70 -15.43 31.18
C THR A 338 -36.89 -13.94 30.87
N HIS A 339 -36.31 -13.13 31.76
CA HIS A 339 -35.81 -11.75 31.64
C HIS A 339 -36.27 -10.83 30.49
N SER A 340 -37.03 -9.81 30.91
CA SER A 340 -36.95 -8.43 30.45
C SER A 340 -35.50 -7.92 30.51
N MET A 341 -35.01 -7.26 29.45
CA MET A 341 -34.67 -5.83 29.48
C MET A 341 -34.46 -5.34 28.03
N GLY A 342 -35.48 -4.66 27.51
CA GLY A 342 -35.32 -3.77 26.36
C GLY A 342 -34.52 -2.55 26.79
N GLY A 343 -33.25 -2.52 26.40
CA GLY A 343 -32.38 -1.35 26.48
C GLY A 343 -32.18 -0.79 25.08
N TYR A 344 -32.67 0.43 24.85
CA TYR A 344 -32.31 1.23 23.69
C TYR A 344 -30.79 1.46 23.69
N LEU A 345 -30.09 0.95 22.66
CA LEU A 345 -28.72 1.33 22.37
C LEU A 345 -28.74 2.49 21.35
N PRO A 346 -28.14 3.66 21.65
CA PRO A 346 -28.09 4.78 20.71
C PRO A 346 -27.06 4.55 19.58
N ASN A 347 -27.38 5.08 18.40
CA ASN A 347 -26.55 5.13 17.20
C ASN A 347 -25.12 5.64 17.47
N THR A 348 -24.09 4.79 17.38
CA THR A 348 -22.69 5.14 17.00
C THR A 348 -21.78 3.91 17.05
N LEU A 349 -22.01 2.92 16.20
CA LEU A 349 -21.09 1.80 15.84
C LEU A 349 -21.93 0.94 14.91
N THR A 350 -21.73 0.98 13.59
CA THR A 350 -20.99 -0.07 12.90
C THR A 350 -20.75 0.40 11.45
N GLU A 351 -19.74 1.25 11.23
CA GLU A 351 -19.04 1.22 9.94
C GLU A 351 -18.14 -0.03 9.92
N MET A 352 -18.75 -1.23 9.97
CA MET A 352 -18.05 -2.47 9.67
C MET A 352 -18.09 -2.64 8.16
N TRP A 353 -17.34 -1.77 7.49
CA TRP A 353 -16.85 -2.05 6.16
C TRP A 353 -15.90 -3.24 6.31
N GLU A 354 -16.27 -4.41 5.79
CA GLU A 354 -15.26 -5.42 5.50
C GLU A 354 -14.23 -4.75 4.59
N PRO A 355 -12.95 -4.64 4.99
CA PRO A 355 -11.97 -4.03 4.13
C PRO A 355 -11.93 -4.83 2.82
N SER A 356 -12.03 -4.14 1.68
CA SER A 356 -12.10 -4.81 0.39
C SER A 356 -10.89 -5.74 0.24
N ARG A 357 -11.16 -7.02 -0.05
CA ARG A 357 -10.12 -7.99 -0.40
C ARG A 357 -9.38 -7.53 -1.65
N ASP A 358 -8.21 -8.12 -1.88
CA ASP A 358 -7.43 -7.90 -3.08
C ASP A 358 -8.26 -8.15 -4.35
N PHE A 359 -8.11 -7.26 -5.32
CA PHE A 359 -8.72 -7.38 -6.65
C PHE A 359 -8.03 -8.48 -7.46
N ALA A 360 -6.71 -8.53 -7.37
CA ALA A 360 -5.88 -9.57 -7.95
C ALA A 360 -4.72 -9.90 -7.01
N PHE A 361 -4.16 -11.10 -7.14
CA PHE A 361 -2.97 -11.51 -6.40
C PHE A 361 -2.05 -12.35 -7.27
N LEU A 362 -0.80 -12.48 -6.84
CA LEU A 362 0.15 -13.41 -7.43
C LEU A 362 1.02 -14.03 -6.35
N ARG A 363 1.60 -15.19 -6.69
CA ARG A 363 2.53 -15.93 -5.84
C ARG A 363 3.91 -15.92 -6.47
N LEU A 364 4.92 -15.67 -5.64
CA LEU A 364 6.31 -15.69 -6.08
C LEU A 364 6.80 -17.13 -6.22
N PRO A 365 7.66 -17.43 -7.22
CA PRO A 365 8.20 -18.78 -7.38
C PRO A 365 9.19 -19.14 -6.27
N THR A 366 9.89 -18.15 -5.73
CA THR A 366 10.80 -18.31 -4.60
C THR A 366 10.16 -17.78 -3.32
N SER A 367 10.31 -18.54 -2.23
CA SER A 367 9.87 -18.15 -0.89
C SER A 367 10.96 -17.45 -0.08
N GLY A 368 10.55 -16.50 0.76
CA GLY A 368 11.40 -15.88 1.79
C GLY A 368 12.29 -14.72 1.29
N GLY A 369 12.27 -14.42 0.00
CA GLY A 369 13.01 -13.30 -0.58
C GLY A 369 12.31 -11.94 -0.38
N ARG A 370 13.09 -10.86 -0.25
CA ARG A 370 12.53 -9.50 -0.35
C ARG A 370 12.17 -9.23 -1.79
N CYS A 371 11.09 -8.51 -2.03
CA CYS A 371 10.68 -8.18 -3.39
C CYS A 371 10.09 -6.78 -3.52
N ILE A 372 10.39 -6.14 -4.65
CA ILE A 372 9.83 -4.85 -5.04
C ILE A 372 8.84 -5.10 -6.17
N VAL A 373 7.65 -4.52 -6.04
CA VAL A 373 6.58 -4.66 -7.04
C VAL A 373 6.31 -3.35 -7.74
N ALA A 374 6.01 -3.40 -9.03
CA ALA A 374 5.51 -2.29 -9.81
C ALA A 374 4.44 -2.77 -10.80
N LEU A 375 3.64 -1.85 -11.31
CA LEU A 375 2.74 -2.10 -12.44
C LEU A 375 3.29 -1.39 -13.68
N SER A 376 3.32 -2.11 -14.81
CA SER A 376 3.77 -1.52 -16.07
C SER A 376 2.82 -0.40 -16.52
N GLY A 377 3.40 0.67 -17.07
CA GLY A 377 2.67 1.78 -17.67
C GLY A 377 2.19 1.51 -19.10
N THR A 378 2.82 0.55 -19.79
CA THR A 378 2.58 0.25 -21.22
C THR A 378 1.70 -0.98 -21.43
N MET A 379 1.80 -1.95 -20.52
CA MET A 379 1.13 -3.25 -20.63
C MET A 379 0.40 -3.57 -19.32
N PRO A 380 -0.68 -4.38 -19.34
CA PRO A 380 -1.36 -4.85 -18.14
C PRO A 380 -0.51 -5.96 -17.47
N HIS A 381 0.66 -5.57 -16.97
CA HIS A 381 1.63 -6.47 -16.37
C HIS A 381 2.05 -6.00 -14.99
N VAL A 382 2.16 -6.95 -14.08
CA VAL A 382 2.73 -6.75 -12.74
C VAL A 382 4.17 -7.22 -12.78
N MET A 383 5.08 -6.32 -12.45
CA MET A 383 6.52 -6.53 -12.48
C MET A 383 7.03 -6.73 -11.05
N VAL A 384 7.86 -7.74 -10.84
CA VAL A 384 8.45 -8.03 -9.53
C VAL A 384 9.94 -8.23 -9.66
N ILE A 385 10.71 -7.53 -8.82
CA ILE A 385 12.15 -7.75 -8.65
C ILE A 385 12.35 -8.48 -7.32
N SER A 386 13.02 -9.64 -7.35
CA SER A 386 13.40 -10.41 -6.17
C SER A 386 14.82 -10.04 -5.71
N SER A 387 15.07 -10.09 -4.40
CA SER A 387 16.41 -9.94 -3.81
C SER A 387 17.41 -10.99 -4.29
N GLU A 388 16.95 -12.08 -4.91
CA GLU A 388 17.81 -13.09 -5.54
C GLU A 388 18.32 -12.66 -6.92
N GLY A 389 17.91 -11.50 -7.43
CA GLY A 389 18.34 -11.00 -8.73
C GLY A 389 17.47 -11.48 -9.90
N TYR A 390 16.24 -11.92 -9.65
CA TYR A 390 15.27 -12.24 -10.70
C TYR A 390 14.27 -11.11 -10.92
N PHE A 391 13.92 -10.90 -12.19
CA PHE A 391 12.80 -10.08 -12.63
C PHE A 391 11.70 -10.97 -13.18
N TYR A 392 10.50 -10.84 -12.63
CA TYR A 392 9.30 -11.58 -13.02
C TYR A 392 8.27 -10.63 -13.61
N SER A 393 7.64 -11.04 -14.71
CA SER A 393 6.52 -10.32 -15.33
C SER A 393 5.29 -11.22 -15.33
N TYR A 394 4.22 -10.74 -14.71
CA TYR A 394 2.92 -11.43 -14.61
C TYR A 394 1.85 -10.70 -15.41
N SER A 395 0.96 -11.42 -16.07
CA SER A 395 -0.23 -10.83 -16.69
C SER A 395 -1.33 -10.64 -15.66
N ILE A 396 -2.02 -9.50 -15.70
CA ILE A 396 -3.19 -9.22 -14.86
C ILE A 396 -4.42 -9.02 -15.75
N ASP A 397 -5.52 -9.69 -15.41
CA ASP A 397 -6.83 -9.40 -15.97
C ASP A 397 -7.42 -8.16 -15.28
N LEU A 398 -7.53 -7.05 -16.01
CA LEU A 398 -8.03 -5.79 -15.49
C LEU A 398 -9.55 -5.74 -15.34
N GLU A 399 -10.28 -6.68 -15.94
CA GLU A 399 -11.73 -6.78 -15.86
C GLU A 399 -12.14 -7.64 -14.67
N ASN A 400 -11.64 -8.88 -14.60
CA ASN A 400 -12.08 -9.86 -13.61
C ASN A 400 -11.15 -9.95 -12.39
N GLY A 401 -9.89 -9.51 -12.51
CA GLY A 401 -8.89 -9.68 -11.47
C GLY A 401 -8.50 -11.15 -11.26
N GLY A 402 -8.30 -11.54 -10.00
CA GLY A 402 -7.94 -12.92 -9.64
C GLY A 402 -6.44 -13.22 -9.63
N GLU A 403 -6.07 -14.48 -9.86
CA GLU A 403 -4.67 -14.91 -9.82
C GLU A 403 -3.94 -14.50 -11.11
N CYS A 404 -2.84 -13.75 -10.97
CA CYS A 404 -2.03 -13.33 -12.11
C CYS A 404 -1.15 -14.48 -12.59
N SER A 405 -1.03 -14.65 -13.92
CA SER A 405 -0.20 -15.70 -14.51
C SER A 405 1.22 -15.20 -14.80
N LEU A 406 2.23 -15.99 -14.44
CA LEU A 406 3.63 -15.68 -14.75
C LEU A 406 3.86 -15.81 -16.27
N MET A 407 4.30 -14.73 -16.91
CA MET A 407 4.60 -14.72 -18.35
C MET A 407 6.08 -14.90 -18.64
N LYS A 408 6.93 -14.15 -17.94
CA LYS A 408 8.37 -14.08 -18.23
C LYS A 408 9.18 -14.02 -16.95
N GLN A 409 10.34 -14.63 -16.97
CA GLN A 409 11.35 -14.58 -15.91
C GLN A 409 12.70 -14.27 -16.55
N TYR A 410 13.43 -13.33 -15.95
CA TYR A 410 14.75 -12.91 -16.40
C TYR A 410 15.71 -12.82 -15.21
N SER A 411 16.99 -13.11 -15.45
CA SER A 411 18.06 -12.79 -14.49
C SER A 411 18.50 -11.35 -14.68
N LEU A 412 18.64 -10.61 -13.58
CA LEU A 412 19.24 -9.28 -13.54
C LEU A 412 20.76 -9.33 -13.33
N LEU A 413 21.29 -10.48 -12.90
CA LEU A 413 22.71 -10.74 -12.71
C LEU A 413 23.29 -11.47 -13.92
N ASP A 414 24.56 -11.21 -14.22
CA ASP A 414 25.26 -11.88 -15.32
C ASP A 414 25.59 -13.31 -14.93
N SER A 415 25.48 -14.25 -15.88
CA SER A 415 25.77 -15.68 -15.67
C SER A 415 27.23 -15.96 -15.25
N GLY A 416 28.14 -14.99 -15.40
CA GLY A 416 29.52 -15.07 -14.91
C GLY A 416 29.69 -14.82 -13.40
N ASP A 417 28.65 -14.35 -12.71
CA ASP A 417 28.69 -14.11 -11.27
C ASP A 417 28.47 -15.39 -10.44
N GLU A 418 28.01 -16.48 -11.05
CA GLU A 418 27.92 -17.82 -10.42
C GLU A 418 29.26 -18.58 -10.44
N ALA A 419 30.20 -18.22 -11.32
CA ALA A 419 31.44 -18.96 -11.53
C ALA A 419 32.59 -18.51 -10.59
N SER A 420 32.49 -17.33 -9.96
CA SER A 420 33.56 -16.79 -9.11
C SER A 420 33.51 -17.24 -7.64
N SER A 421 32.59 -18.15 -7.26
CA SER A 421 32.50 -18.71 -5.90
C SER A 421 33.07 -20.13 -5.78
N LEU A 422 33.82 -20.61 -6.78
CA LEU A 422 34.41 -21.95 -6.80
C LEU A 422 35.94 -21.99 -6.77
N VAL A 423 36.61 -20.87 -6.55
CA VAL A 423 38.07 -20.84 -6.38
C VAL A 423 38.42 -19.83 -5.29
N ASP A 424 38.42 -20.30 -4.04
CA ASP A 424 39.54 -20.19 -3.10
C ASP A 424 39.21 -20.90 -1.78
#